data_AF-A0A497E841-F1
#
_entry.id   AF-A0A497E841-F1
#
_cell.length_a   1.000
_cell.length_b   1.000
_cell.length_c   1.000
_cell.angle_alpha   90.00
_cell.angle_beta   90.00
_cell.angle_gamma   90.00
#
_symmetry.space_group_name_H-M   'P 1'
#
loop_
_entity.id
_entity.type
_entity.pdbx_description
1 polymer ?
#
loop_
_entity_poly.entity_id
_entity_poly.type
_entity_poly.pdbx_seq_one_letter_code
_entity_poly.pdbx_strand_id
1 'polypeptide(L)' 'MEKLQKITQELEGEDLPLEEALQKFEEGMKLVSFCERKLEEAEKKIQVLIREENTLKLKDWKEEKEDEC' A
#
# COMPACT_ATOMS: atom_id res chain seq x y z
N MET A 1 -0.15 9.19 -3.91
CA MET A 1 0.85 9.18 -2.83
C MET A 1 0.81 10.47 -2.01
N GLU A 2 0.88 11.64 -2.62
CA GLU A 2 0.87 12.95 -1.91
C GLU A 2 -0.26 13.11 -0.88
N LYS A 3 -1.47 12.64 -1.21
CA LYS A 3 -2.61 12.72 -0.30
C LYS A 3 -2.44 11.87 0.97
N LEU A 4 -1.84 10.68 0.85
CA LEU A 4 -1.59 9.82 2.01
C LEU A 4 -0.53 10.45 2.90
N GLN A 5 0.56 10.97 2.33
CA GLN A 5 1.60 11.69 3.08
C GLN A 5 1.04 12.90 3.82
N LYS A 6 0.15 13.67 3.19
CA LYS A 6 -0.53 14.80 3.82
C LYS A 6 -1.38 14.34 5.02
N ILE A 7 -2.11 13.24 4.88
CA ILE A 7 -2.89 12.66 6.00
C ILE A 7 -1.95 12.22 7.14
N THR A 8 -0.80 11.62 6.83
CA THR A 8 0.18 11.22 7.85
C THR A 8 0.70 12.44 8.62
N GLN A 9 1.07 13.51 7.91
CA GLN A 9 1.51 14.77 8.53
C GLN A 9 0.42 15.42 9.40
N GLU A 10 -0.83 15.39 8.95
CA GLU A 10 -1.96 15.92 9.72
C GLU A 10 -2.22 15.10 10.99
N LEU A 11 -2.10 13.76 10.92
CA LEU A 11 -2.25 12.86 12.07
C LEU A 11 -1.12 12.96 13.09
N GLU A 12 0.08 13.40 12.69
CA GLU A 12 1.22 13.64 13.58
C GLU A 12 1.14 14.98 14.33
N GLY A 13 0.15 15.83 14.02
CA GLY A 13 -0.03 17.12 14.66
C GLY A 13 -0.51 17.01 16.12
N GLU A 14 0.05 17.83 17.02
CA GLU A 14 -0.21 17.78 18.46
C GLU A 14 -1.63 18.20 18.88
N ASP A 15 -2.31 19.03 18.08
CA ASP A 15 -3.62 19.63 18.40
C ASP A 15 -4.79 19.06 17.59
N LEU A 16 -4.65 17.87 16.99
CA LEU A 16 -5.71 17.28 16.18
C LEU A 16 -6.87 16.76 17.06
N PRO A 17 -8.11 17.26 16.91
CA PRO A 17 -9.25 16.72 17.65
C PRO A 17 -9.48 15.24 17.31
N LEU A 18 -9.88 14.45 18.31
CA LEU A 18 -10.08 12.99 18.15
C LEU A 18 -11.01 12.64 16.98
N GLU A 19 -12.10 13.39 16.82
CA GLU A 19 -13.06 13.17 15.74
C GLU A 19 -12.42 13.38 14.36
N GLU A 20 -11.57 14.40 14.22
CA GLU A 20 -10.83 14.67 12.99
C GLU A 20 -9.76 13.60 12.75
N ALA A 21 -9.06 13.16 13.81
CA ALA A 21 -8.09 12.07 13.74
C ALA A 21 -8.72 10.77 13.23
N LEU A 22 -9.91 10.41 13.71
CA LEU A 22 -10.64 9.23 13.27
C LEU A 22 -11.03 9.35 11.79
N GLN A 23 -11.54 10.50 11.35
CA GLN A 23 -11.88 10.74 9.95
C GLN A 23 -10.67 10.64 9.03
N LYS A 24 -9.54 11.23 9.43
CA LYS A 24 -8.27 11.19 8.69
C LYS A 24 -7.70 9.78 8.62
N PHE A 25 -7.79 9.02 9.71
CA PHE A 25 -7.38 7.62 9.74
C PHE A 25 -8.19 6.76 8.77
N GLU A 26 -9.53 6.88 8.78
CA GLU A 26 -10.39 6.16 7.83
C GLU A 26 -10.07 6.52 6.38
N GLU A 27 -9.82 7.80 6.10
CA GLU A 27 -9.42 8.27 4.77
C GLU A 27 -8.07 7.68 4.35
N GLY A 28 -7.09 7.68 5.26
CA GLY A 28 -5.79 7.05 5.06
C GLY A 28 -5.92 5.56 4.73
N MET A 29 -6.79 4.84 5.45
CA MET A 29 -6.99 3.41 5.22
C MET A 29 -7.62 3.09 3.88
N LYS A 30 -8.57 3.92 3.42
CA LYS A 30 -9.14 3.80 2.07
C LYS A 30 -8.07 4.02 0.99
N LEU A 31 -7.14 4.95 1.21
CA LEU A 31 -6.04 5.21 0.27
C LEU A 31 -5.02 4.07 0.24
N VAL A 32 -4.68 3.48 1.39
CA VAL A 32 -3.80 2.30 1.47
C VAL A 32 -4.41 1.15 0.67
N SER A 33 -5.67 0.81 0.92
CA SER A 33 -6.36 -0.25 0.18
C SER A 33 -6.42 0.01 -1.33
N PHE A 34 -6.60 1.28 -1.73
CA PHE A 34 -6.52 1.66 -3.14
C PHE A 34 -5.14 1.41 -3.75
N CYS A 35 -4.06 1.78 -3.04
CA CYS A 35 -2.70 1.57 -3.50
C CYS A 35 -2.37 0.07 -3.63
N GLU A 36 -2.75 -0.74 -2.64
CA GLU A 36 -2.56 -2.21 -2.67
C GLU A 36 -3.23 -2.82 -3.90
N ARG A 37 -4.49 -2.45 -4.17
CA ARG A 37 -5.19 -2.90 -5.38
C ARG A 37 -4.47 -2.51 -6.67
N LYS A 38 -3.89 -1.30 -6.71
CA LYS A 38 -3.14 -0.84 -7.90
C LYS A 38 -1.84 -1.60 -8.08
N LEU A 39 -1.16 -1.94 -6.99
CA LEU A 39 0.02 -2.80 -7.03
C LEU A 39 -0.35 -4.21 -7.53
N GLU A 40 -1.43 -4.80 -7.00
CA GLU A 40 -1.93 -6.10 -7.45
C GLU A 40 -2.32 -6.11 -8.94
N GLU A 41 -3.02 -5.07 -9.41
CA GLU A 41 -3.35 -4.89 -10.83
C GLU A 41 -2.09 -4.78 -11.70
N ALA A 42 -1.07 -4.06 -11.25
CA ALA A 42 0.19 -3.91 -11.97
C ALA A 42 0.96 -5.24 -12.01
N GLU A 43 1.04 -5.95 -10.89
CA GLU A 43 1.68 -7.26 -10.79
C GLU A 43 1.02 -8.26 -11.75
N LYS A 44 -0.32 -8.34 -11.76
CA LYS A 44 -1.06 -9.22 -12.69
C LYS A 44 -0.75 -8.89 -14.15
N LYS A 45 -0.69 -7.61 -14.51
CA LYS A 45 -0.33 -7.20 -15.88
C LYS A 45 1.08 -7.64 -16.25
N ILE A 46 2.03 -7.47 -15.33
CA ILE A 46 3.41 -7.93 -15.54
C ILE A 46 3.45 -9.46 -15.69
N GLN A 47 2.71 -10.21 -14.85
CA GLN A 47 2.64 -11.66 -14.95
C GLN A 47 2.07 -12.14 -16.31
N VAL A 48 1.08 -11.45 -16.86
CA VAL A 48 0.53 -11.76 -18.20
C VAL A 48 1.58 -11.50 -19.29
N LEU A 49 2.23 -10.34 -19.28
CA LEU A 49 3.28 -10.00 -20.25
C LEU A 49 4.45 -11.00 -20.21
N ILE A 50 4.86 -11.40 -19.02
CA ILE A 50 5.91 -12.40 -18.81
C ILE A 50 5.52 -13.79 -19.37
N ARG A 51 4.25 -14.21 -19.20
CA ARG A 51 3.76 -15.48 -19.76
C ARG A 51 3.73 -15.44 -21.28
N GLU A 52 3.44 -14.30 -21.88
CA GLU A 52 3.45 -14.09 -23.33
C GLU A 52 4.89 -14.06 -23.89
N GLU A 53 5.88 -13.59 -23.13
CA GLU A 53 7.28 -13.46 -23.55
C GLU A 53 8.22 -14.60 -23.07
N ASN A 54 7.69 -15.60 -22.35
CA ASN A 54 8.36 -16.83 -21.92
C ASN A 54 9.72 -16.68 -21.19
N THR A 55 10.09 -15.50 -20.65
CA THR A 55 11.49 -15.25 -20.23
C THR A 55 11.75 -14.44 -18.96
N LEU A 56 10.82 -14.22 -18.03
CA LEU A 56 11.20 -13.59 -16.74
C LEU A 56 10.56 -14.27 -15.52
N LYS A 57 11.36 -15.03 -14.75
CA LYS A 57 10.92 -15.56 -13.46
C LYS A 57 10.91 -14.43 -12.43
N LEU A 58 9.76 -13.81 -12.20
CA LEU A 58 9.51 -13.04 -10.98
C LEU A 58 9.63 -14.01 -9.80
N LYS A 59 10.72 -13.91 -9.05
CA LYS A 59 10.81 -14.54 -7.74
C LYS A 59 9.83 -13.79 -6.85
N ASP A 60 8.84 -14.50 -6.33
CA ASP A 60 7.89 -14.01 -5.34
C ASP A 60 8.67 -13.26 -4.26
N TRP A 61 8.41 -11.96 -4.13
CA TRP A 61 8.91 -11.19 -3.00
C TRP A 61 8.10 -11.62 -1.78
N LYS A 62 8.54 -12.70 -1.12
CA LYS A 62 8.12 -13.01 0.24
C LYS A 62 9.01 -12.18 1.15
N GLU A 63 8.40 -11.22 1.84
CA GLU A 63 8.97 -10.75 3.11
C GLU A 63 9.15 -11.99 3.98
N GLU A 64 10.40 -12.30 4.32
CA GLU A 64 10.71 -13.24 5.38
C GLU A 64 10.17 -12.62 6.67
N LYS A 65 8.98 -13.06 7.10
CA LYS A 65 8.63 -12.94 8.51
C LYS A 65 9.57 -13.86 9.26
N GLU A 66 10.59 -13.28 9.89
CA GLU A 66 11.28 -13.92 11.00
C GLU A 66 10.25 -14.13 12.11
N ASP A 67 9.61 -15.30 12.09
CA ASP A 67 9.03 -15.91 13.28
C ASP A 67 10.21 -16.25 14.22
N GLU A 68 10.55 -15.33 15.13
CA GLU A 68 11.35 -15.70 16.31
C GLU A 68 10.42 -16.07 17.48
N CYS A 69 10.70 -17.28 17.99
CA CYS A 69 10.04 -18.05 19.07
C CYS A 69 9.73 -17.27 20.37
#